data_AF-A0A562SNY2-F1
#
_entry.id   AF-A0A562SNY2-F1
#
_cell.length_a   1.000
_cell.length_b   1.000
_cell.length_c   1.000
_cell.angle_alpha   90.00
_cell.angle_beta   90.00
_cell.angle_gamma   90.00
#
_symmetry.space_group_name_H-M   'P 1'
#
loop_
_entity.id
_entity.type
_entity.pdbx_description
1 polymer ?
#
loop_
_entity_poly.entity_id
_entity_poly.type
_entity_poly.pdbx_seq_one_letter_code
_entity_poly.pdbx_strand_id
1 'polypeptide(L)'
;MANSKTYTCPMHPEVVSDQPGNCPKCGMKLVPKEKMKKSRIWMFIACILPLLVILLLPLFGVKINYSWIIFIVLAACCVLPMLFMRHRHSHHNSVKRN
;
A
#
# COMPACT_ATOMS: atom_id res chain seq x y z
N MET A 1 -23.06 15.14 -5.77
CA MET A 1 -22.84 13.97 -6.66
C MET A 1 -22.86 12.70 -5.82
N ALA A 2 -23.76 11.76 -6.11
CA ALA A 2 -23.85 10.49 -5.40
C ALA A 2 -22.62 9.63 -5.70
N ASN A 3 -21.77 9.40 -4.71
CA ASN A 3 -20.67 8.44 -4.81
C ASN A 3 -21.28 7.03 -4.80
N SER A 4 -21.44 6.39 -5.96
CA SER A 4 -21.90 5.01 -6.08
C SER A 4 -20.83 4.08 -5.51
N LYS A 5 -20.95 3.79 -4.23
CA LYS A 5 -20.05 2.87 -3.51
C LYS A 5 -20.35 1.45 -3.95
N THR A 6 -19.67 0.98 -4.98
CA THR A 6 -19.78 -0.41 -5.41
C THR A 6 -19.04 -1.31 -4.42
N TYR A 7 -19.71 -2.33 -3.89
CA TYR A 7 -19.14 -3.35 -3.01
C TYR A 7 -18.86 -4.63 -3.80
N THR A 8 -17.76 -5.32 -3.47
CA THR A 8 -17.32 -6.54 -4.13
C THR A 8 -16.83 -7.56 -3.09
N CYS A 9 -16.98 -8.85 -3.38
CA CYS A 9 -16.40 -9.90 -2.53
C CYS A 9 -14.91 -10.07 -2.88
N PRO A 10 -13.99 -10.17 -1.89
CA PRO A 10 -12.56 -10.37 -2.15
C PRO A 10 -12.25 -11.76 -2.72
N MET A 11 -13.12 -12.75 -2.48
CA MET A 11 -12.96 -14.12 -3.01
C MET A 11 -13.68 -14.35 -4.32
N HIS A 12 -14.79 -13.64 -4.53
CA HIS A 12 -15.61 -13.74 -5.73
C HIS A 12 -15.75 -12.36 -6.38
N PRO A 13 -14.75 -11.91 -7.15
CA PRO A 13 -14.75 -10.57 -7.77
C PRO A 13 -15.89 -10.35 -8.77
N GLU A 14 -16.54 -11.43 -9.22
CA GLU A 14 -17.74 -11.41 -10.05
C GLU A 14 -18.98 -10.91 -9.29
N VAL A 15 -18.98 -11.03 -7.96
CA VAL A 15 -20.10 -10.59 -7.12
C VAL A 15 -19.92 -9.12 -6.80
N VAL A 16 -20.72 -8.30 -7.49
CA VAL A 16 -20.76 -6.85 -7.37
C VAL A 16 -22.13 -6.43 -6.85
N SER A 17 -22.16 -5.56 -5.84
CA SER A 17 -23.39 -5.06 -5.22
C SER A 17 -23.28 -3.57 -4.95
N ASP A 18 -24.35 -2.82 -5.18
CA ASP A 18 -24.39 -1.39 -4.84
C ASP A 18 -24.73 -1.14 -3.36
N GLN A 19 -25.09 -2.21 -2.63
CA GLN A 19 -25.45 -2.16 -1.21
C GLN A 19 -24.47 -2.97 -0.34
N PRO A 20 -24.23 -2.52 0.91
CA PRO A 20 -23.50 -3.31 1.89
C PRO A 20 -24.30 -4.55 2.26
N GLY A 21 -23.63 -5.71 2.30
CA GLY A 21 -24.28 -6.97 2.62
C GLY A 21 -23.30 -8.14 2.62
N ASN A 22 -23.82 -9.36 2.59
CA ASN A 22 -23.04 -10.58 2.56
C ASN A 22 -23.01 -11.19 1.16
N CYS A 23 -21.90 -11.82 0.80
CA CYS A 23 -21.74 -12.50 -0.48
C CYS A 23 -22.63 -13.75 -0.52
N PRO A 24 -23.46 -13.94 -1.56
CA PRO A 24 -24.32 -15.11 -1.69
C PRO A 24 -23.55 -16.41 -1.98
N LYS A 25 -22.27 -16.32 -2.41
CA LYS A 25 -21.42 -17.48 -2.72
C LYS A 25 -20.66 -18.01 -1.50
N CYS A 26 -20.17 -17.14 -0.61
CA CYS A 26 -19.32 -17.53 0.53
C CYS A 26 -19.77 -17.00 1.90
N GLY A 27 -20.84 -16.22 1.96
CA GLY A 27 -21.35 -15.64 3.21
C GLY A 27 -20.53 -14.47 3.79
N MET A 28 -19.34 -14.20 3.26
CA MET A 28 -18.47 -13.12 3.74
C MET A 28 -19.03 -11.72 3.43
N LYS A 29 -18.68 -10.74 4.27
CA LYS A 29 -19.09 -9.34 4.09
C LYS A 29 -18.49 -8.72 2.83
N LEU A 30 -19.32 -8.07 2.02
CA LEU A 30 -18.91 -7.33 0.82
C LEU A 30 -18.08 -6.09 1.21
N VAL A 31 -16.99 -5.82 0.49
CA VAL A 31 -16.08 -4.70 0.76
C VAL A 31 -16.18 -3.61 -0.32
N PRO A 32 -16.10 -2.31 0.02
CA PRO A 32 -16.18 -1.23 -0.96
C PRO A 32 -15.00 -1.26 -1.94
N LYS A 33 -15.29 -1.25 -3.25
CA LYS A 33 -14.32 -1.25 -4.35
C LYS A 33 -13.43 0.00 -4.35
N GLU A 34 -13.92 1.12 -3.86
CA GLU A 34 -13.15 2.36 -3.66
C GLU A 34 -11.97 2.18 -2.68
N LYS A 35 -12.07 1.27 -1.68
CA LYS A 35 -10.94 0.97 -0.79
C LYS A 35 -9.83 0.15 -1.48
N MET A 36 -10.16 -0.59 -2.54
CA MET A 36 -9.20 -1.43 -3.27
C MET A 36 -8.26 -0.60 -4.17
N LYS A 37 -8.66 0.61 -4.57
CA LYS A 37 -7.85 1.47 -5.45
C LYS A 37 -6.76 2.26 -4.72
N LYS A 38 -6.77 2.30 -3.38
CA LYS A 38 -5.96 3.24 -2.57
C LYS A 38 -4.52 2.80 -2.25
N SER A 39 -4.06 1.60 -2.60
CA SER A 39 -2.77 1.12 -2.07
C SER A 39 -1.96 0.25 -3.04
N ARG A 40 -1.43 0.88 -4.08
CA ARG A 40 -0.32 0.29 -4.86
C ARG A 40 0.74 1.31 -5.26
N ILE A 41 0.31 2.56 -5.47
CA ILE A 41 1.17 3.70 -5.80
C ILE A 41 2.13 4.09 -4.67
N TRP A 42 1.70 3.99 -3.41
CA TRP A 42 2.56 4.30 -2.25
C TRP A 42 3.80 3.40 -2.15
N MET A 43 3.75 2.20 -2.72
CA MET A 43 4.91 1.28 -2.76
C MET A 43 5.98 1.73 -3.76
N PHE A 44 5.56 2.26 -4.90
CA PHE A 44 6.46 2.83 -5.89
C PHE A 44 7.04 4.16 -5.41
N ILE A 45 6.24 5.01 -4.76
CA ILE A 45 6.74 6.26 -4.16
C ILE A 45 7.82 5.96 -3.11
N ALA A 46 7.63 4.95 -2.26
CA ALA A 46 8.61 4.57 -1.25
C ALA A 46 9.96 4.07 -1.82
N CYS A 47 9.98 3.57 -3.06
CA CYS A 47 11.19 3.01 -3.68
C CYS A 47 11.82 3.96 -4.73
N ILE A 48 10.98 4.65 -5.51
CA ILE A 48 11.39 5.53 -6.61
C ILE A 48 11.78 6.93 -6.09
N LEU A 49 11.07 7.47 -5.10
CA LEU A 49 11.37 8.82 -4.57
C LEU A 49 12.77 8.90 -3.93
N PRO A 50 13.22 7.94 -3.12
CA PRO A 50 14.59 7.95 -2.59
C PRO A 50 15.64 7.83 -3.70
N LEU A 51 15.40 6.96 -4.70
CA LEU A 51 16.31 6.75 -5.82
C LEU A 51 16.46 8.02 -6.68
N LEU A 52 15.36 8.72 -6.96
CA LEU A 52 15.36 9.96 -7.74
C LEU A 52 16.08 11.09 -6.99
N VAL A 53 15.87 11.19 -5.68
CA VAL A 53 16.54 12.19 -4.83
C VAL A 53 18.06 11.97 -4.83
N ILE A 54 18.54 10.73 -4.75
CA ILE A 54 19.97 10.39 -4.84
C ILE A 54 20.57 10.77 -6.20
N LEU A 55 19.81 10.61 -7.29
CA LEU A 55 20.25 10.99 -8.63
C LEU A 55 20.33 12.52 -8.82
N LEU A 56 19.46 13.28 -8.15
CA LEU A 56 19.38 14.74 -8.27
C LEU A 56 20.24 15.50 -7.25
N LEU A 57 20.52 14.93 -6.08
CA LEU A 57 21.40 15.53 -5.06
C LEU A 57 22.79 15.97 -5.58
N PRO A 58 23.46 15.20 -6.47
CA PRO A 58 24.75 15.57 -7.05
C PRO A 58 24.71 16.87 -7.87
N LEU A 59 23.56 17.21 -8.46
CA LEU A 59 23.40 18.43 -9.26
C LEU A 59 23.24 19.69 -8.39
N PHE A 60 22.77 19.55 -7.14
CA PHE A 60 22.54 20.68 -6.24
C PHE A 60 23.80 21.18 -5.53
N GLY A 61 24.98 20.63 -5.81
CA GLY A 61 26.27 21.20 -5.38
C GLY A 61 26.48 21.26 -3.86
N VAL A 62 25.71 20.49 -3.09
CA VAL A 62 25.79 20.51 -1.62
C VAL A 62 27.00 19.69 -1.17
N LYS A 63 27.94 20.32 -0.46
CA LYS A 63 29.03 19.61 0.27
C LYS A 63 28.40 18.81 1.41
N ILE A 64 27.91 17.62 1.13
CA ILE A 64 27.37 16.71 2.15
C ILE A 64 28.32 15.53 2.28
N ASN A 65 28.56 15.12 3.53
CA ASN A 65 29.31 13.91 3.84
C ASN A 65 28.52 12.69 3.33
N TYR A 66 28.78 12.27 2.10
CA TYR A 66 28.07 11.17 1.42
C TYR A 66 28.05 9.89 2.25
N SER A 67 29.10 9.65 3.04
CA SER A 67 29.20 8.49 3.93
C SER A 67 28.09 8.43 4.99
N TRP A 68 27.59 9.58 5.47
CA TRP A 68 26.50 9.66 6.44
C TRP A 68 25.13 9.53 5.76
N ILE A 69 24.95 10.14 4.58
CA ILE A 69 23.72 10.02 3.78
C ILE A 69 23.49 8.56 3.38
N ILE A 70 24.52 7.90 2.86
CA ILE A 70 24.45 6.50 2.41
C ILE A 70 24.01 5.60 3.57
N PHE A 71 24.54 5.81 4.77
CA PHE A 71 24.17 5.06 5.98
C PHE A 71 22.70 5.25 6.37
N ILE A 72 22.21 6.49 6.38
CA ILE A 72 20.81 6.82 6.71
C ILE A 72 19.85 6.24 5.67
N VAL A 73 20.21 6.32 4.38
CA VAL A 73 19.40 5.82 3.28
C VAL A 73 19.37 4.29 3.26
N LEU A 74 20.50 3.60 3.49
CA LEU A 74 20.54 2.14 3.63
C LEU A 74 19.71 1.67 4.83
N ALA A 75 19.83 2.35 5.98
CA ALA A 75 19.03 2.06 7.14
C ALA A 75 17.53 2.27 6.86
N ALA A 76 17.15 3.38 6.21
CA ALA A 76 15.76 3.64 5.86
C ALA A 76 15.22 2.64 4.81
N CYS A 77 16.00 2.32 3.76
CA CYS A 77 15.62 1.33 2.74
C CYS A 77 15.54 -0.09 3.29
N CYS A 78 16.29 -0.46 4.33
CA CYS A 78 16.17 -1.79 4.94
C CYS A 78 15.10 -1.83 6.04
N VAL A 79 14.98 -0.78 6.85
CA VAL A 79 14.10 -0.76 8.04
C VAL A 79 12.66 -0.39 7.68
N LEU A 80 12.42 0.53 6.73
CA LEU A 80 11.05 0.90 6.32
C LEU A 80 10.29 -0.28 5.69
N PRO A 81 10.88 -1.09 4.78
CA PRO A 81 10.20 -2.27 4.27
C PRO A 81 9.97 -3.34 5.33
N MET A 82 10.90 -3.54 6.27
CA MET A 82 10.71 -4.50 7.35
C MET A 82 9.59 -4.10 8.31
N LEU A 83 9.47 -2.81 8.65
CA LEU A 83 8.37 -2.29 9.47
C LEU A 83 7.02 -2.40 8.75
N PHE A 84 6.99 -2.19 7.43
CA PHE A 84 5.77 -2.32 6.62
C PHE A 84 5.32 -3.79 6.42
N MET A 85 6.28 -4.72 6.25
CA MET A 85 5.99 -6.16 6.16
C MET A 85 5.40 -6.73 7.46
N ARG A 86 5.77 -6.18 8.62
CA ARG A 86 5.19 -6.59 9.91
C ARG A 86 3.70 -6.30 10.03
N HIS A 87 3.20 -5.29 9.31
CA HIS A 87 1.77 -4.93 9.32
C HIS A 87 0.95 -5.65 8.24
N ARG A 88 1.56 -6.11 7.15
CA ARG A 88 0.84 -6.80 6.06
C ARG A 88 0.36 -8.20 6.47
N HIS A 89 1.07 -8.89 7.36
CA HIS A 89 0.65 -10.22 7.81
C HIS A 89 -0.59 -10.19 8.74
N SER A 90 -0.85 -9.07 9.41
CA SER A 90 -2.03 -8.91 10.27
C SER A 90 -3.33 -8.83 9.44
N HIS A 91 -3.28 -8.20 8.27
CA HIS A 91 -4.48 -7.96 7.45
C HIS A 91 -4.97 -9.18 6.65
N HIS A 92 -4.15 -10.21 6.49
CA HIS A 92 -4.57 -11.47 5.86
C HIS A 92 -5.29 -12.40 6.84
N ASN A 93 -4.98 -12.28 8.14
CA ASN A 93 -5.61 -13.07 9.20
C ASN A 93 -6.97 -12.50 9.65
N SER A 94 -7.24 -11.21 9.43
CA SER A 94 -8.54 -10.60 9.72
C SER A 94 -9.62 -10.93 8.67
N VAL A 95 -9.23 -11.29 7.44
CA VAL A 95 -10.17 -11.73 6.38
C VAL A 95 -10.60 -13.18 6.57
N LYS A 96 -9.82 -14.02 7.28
CA LYS A 96 -10.19 -15.42 7.56
C LYS A 96 -11.10 -15.60 8.78
N ARG A 97 -11.34 -14.55 9.57
CA ARG A 97 -12.00 -14.65 10.89
C ARG A 97 -13.38 -13.98 10.98
N ASN A 98 -13.92 -13.47 9.87
CA ASN A 98 -15.25 -12.85 9.77
C ASN A 98 -15.89 -13.22 8.42
#